data_AF-A0A7J4CY78-F1
#
_entry.id   AF-A0A7J4CY78-F1
#
_cell.length_a   1.000
_cell.length_b   1.000
_cell.length_c   1.000
_cell.angle_alpha   90.00
_cell.angle_beta   90.00
_cell.angle_gamma   90.00
#
_symmetry.space_group_name_H-M   'P 1'
#
loop_
_entity.id
_entity.type
_entity.pdbx_description
1 polymer ?
#
loop_
_entity_poly.entity_id
_entity_poly.type
_entity_poly.pdbx_seq_one_letter_code
_entity_poly.pdbx_strand_id
1 'polypeptide(L)'
;MNPIQVLIRKELKVEFRSLQGLVASAMLSFMILMSLRFSVTDSIILQNSGILWASILLTGLGLVTHISTRESERGTVDLLKLAPITRYQLFLGRMIGSLVLLWILSTITLVIYVILFGNPFAENLLLAYLIVLIGCIGLSAVGTLAASSATPLHGGWMITSLFAIPILL
;
A
#
# COMPACT_ATOMS: atom_id res chain seq x y z
N MET A 1 -14.69 24.11 -0.40
CA MET A 1 -14.46 22.67 -0.16
C MET A 1 -13.11 22.50 0.50
N ASN A 2 -12.99 21.69 1.56
CA ASN A 2 -11.70 21.45 2.20
C ASN A 2 -10.71 20.84 1.19
N PRO A 3 -9.51 21.42 0.99
CA PRO A 3 -8.55 20.99 -0.04
C PRO A 3 -8.15 19.51 0.14
N ILE A 4 -8.12 19.03 1.38
CA ILE A 4 -7.85 17.64 1.75
C ILE A 4 -8.86 16.68 1.10
N GLN A 5 -10.15 17.01 1.16
CA GLN A 5 -11.20 16.15 0.59
C GLN A 5 -11.14 16.10 -0.94
N VAL A 6 -10.73 17.21 -1.57
CA VAL A 6 -10.52 17.26 -3.02
C VAL A 6 -9.39 16.35 -3.43
N LEU A 7 -8.27 16.37 -2.69
CA LEU A 7 -7.12 15.53 -2.97
C LEU A 7 -7.45 14.05 -2.81
N ILE A 8 -8.17 13.68 -1.74
CA ILE A 8 -8.63 12.30 -1.51
C ILE A 8 -9.51 11.83 -2.67
N ARG A 9 -10.53 12.63 -3.05
CA ARG A 9 -11.43 12.28 -4.16
C ARG A 9 -10.67 12.14 -5.48
N LYS A 10 -9.66 12.99 -5.71
CA LYS A 10 -8.79 12.93 -6.88
C LYS A 10 -8.02 11.61 -6.90
N GLU A 11 -7.38 11.21 -5.80
CA GLU A 11 -6.63 9.95 -5.73
C GLU A 11 -7.51 8.74 -6.03
N LEU A 12 -8.65 8.63 -5.34
CA LEU A 12 -9.58 7.52 -5.58
C LEU A 12 -10.09 7.53 -7.02
N LYS A 13 -10.52 8.68 -7.56
CA LYS A 13 -11.09 8.73 -8.91
C LYS A 13 -10.07 8.39 -9.99
N VAL A 14 -8.81 8.81 -9.84
CA VAL A 14 -7.76 8.45 -10.79
C VAL A 14 -7.49 6.96 -10.72
N GLU A 15 -7.37 6.39 -9.52
CA GLU A 15 -7.05 4.98 -9.35
C GLU A 15 -8.18 4.05 -9.81
N PHE A 16 -9.43 4.33 -9.41
CA PHE A 16 -10.59 3.53 -9.85
C PHE A 16 -10.86 3.63 -11.35
N ARG A 17 -10.39 4.70 -12.01
CA ARG A 17 -10.54 4.84 -13.47
C ARG A 17 -9.48 4.06 -14.23
N SER A 18 -8.23 4.06 -13.78
CA SER A 18 -7.17 3.31 -14.45
C SER A 18 -7.15 1.84 -14.04
N LEU A 19 -7.45 1.54 -12.77
CA LEU A 19 -7.26 0.25 -12.09
C LEU A 19 -5.84 -0.35 -12.22
N GLN A 20 -4.93 0.30 -12.92
CA GLN A 20 -3.58 -0.19 -13.23
C GLN A 20 -2.75 -0.46 -11.98
N GLY A 21 -2.76 0.43 -10.98
CA GLY A 21 -1.99 0.22 -9.75
C GLY A 21 -2.63 -0.82 -8.84
N LEU A 22 -3.93 -0.65 -8.53
CA LEU A 22 -4.66 -1.56 -7.66
C LEU A 22 -4.65 -3.00 -8.19
N VAL A 23 -4.92 -3.21 -9.48
CA VAL A 23 -4.95 -4.55 -10.09
C VAL A 23 -3.55 -5.15 -10.15
N ALA A 24 -2.52 -4.38 -10.54
CA ALA A 24 -1.15 -4.87 -10.54
C ALA A 24 -0.68 -5.31 -9.14
N SER A 25 -0.94 -4.49 -8.11
CA SER A 25 -0.63 -4.86 -6.72
C SER A 25 -1.43 -6.05 -6.23
N ALA A 26 -2.71 -6.18 -6.62
CA ALA A 26 -3.52 -7.34 -6.28
C ALA A 26 -2.99 -8.62 -6.96
N MET A 27 -2.60 -8.56 -8.23
CA MET A 27 -1.97 -9.68 -8.93
C MET A 27 -0.64 -10.07 -8.29
N LEU A 28 0.18 -9.08 -7.92
CA LEU A 28 1.44 -9.30 -7.20
C LEU A 28 1.19 -9.99 -5.85
N SER A 29 0.15 -9.56 -5.11
CA SER A 29 -0.23 -10.21 -3.84
C SER A 29 -0.62 -11.66 -4.03
N PHE A 30 -1.37 -11.95 -5.09
CA PHE A 30 -1.77 -13.30 -5.45
C PHE A 30 -0.57 -14.16 -5.82
N MET A 31 0.35 -13.66 -6.64
CA MET A 31 1.57 -14.38 -7.02
C MET A 31 2.45 -14.71 -5.81
N ILE A 32 2.66 -13.75 -4.90
CA ILE A 32 3.44 -13.98 -3.67
C ILE A 32 2.78 -15.07 -2.82
N LEU A 33 1.47 -14.95 -2.56
CA LEU A 33 0.75 -15.91 -1.73
C LEU A 33 0.73 -17.32 -2.34
N MET A 34 0.55 -17.43 -3.66
CA MET A 34 0.64 -18.70 -4.36
C MET A 34 2.04 -19.31 -4.27
N SER A 35 3.07 -18.52 -4.54
CA SER A 35 4.47 -18.98 -4.44
C SER A 35 4.79 -19.50 -3.05
N LEU A 36 4.37 -18.79 -2.00
CA LEU A 36 4.58 -19.21 -0.61
C LEU A 36 3.76 -20.44 -0.24
N ARG A 37 2.52 -20.57 -0.75
CA ARG A 37 1.69 -21.75 -0.53
C ARG A 37 2.35 -23.03 -1.06
N PHE A 38 3.02 -22.96 -2.21
CA PHE A 38 3.74 -24.11 -2.77
C PHE A 38 5.09 -24.38 -2.09
N SER A 39 5.72 -23.35 -1.52
CA SER A 39 7.03 -23.48 -0.88
C SER A 39 6.97 -24.04 0.55
N VAL A 40 5.87 -23.84 1.28
CA VAL A 40 5.75 -24.25 2.68
C VAL A 40 5.09 -25.63 2.76
N THR A 41 5.91 -26.66 2.99
CA THR A 41 5.46 -28.07 3.03
C THR A 41 5.13 -28.57 4.45
N ASP A 42 5.75 -28.03 5.51
CA ASP A 42 5.57 -28.50 6.90
C ASP A 42 4.83 -27.50 7.79
N SER A 43 3.86 -28.02 8.56
CA SER A 43 2.68 -27.30 9.04
C SER A 43 2.67 -26.90 10.51
N ILE A 44 3.81 -26.74 11.19
CA ILE A 44 3.78 -26.88 12.65
C ILE A 44 3.67 -25.56 13.45
N ILE A 45 4.60 -24.59 13.54
CA ILE A 45 4.48 -23.61 14.67
C ILE A 45 4.65 -22.10 14.40
N LEU A 46 5.14 -21.55 13.26
CA LEU A 46 5.59 -20.12 13.31
C LEU A 46 5.21 -19.09 12.22
N GLN A 47 4.58 -19.36 11.07
CA GLN A 47 4.65 -18.35 9.98
C GLN A 47 3.37 -17.89 9.28
N ASN A 48 2.18 -18.17 9.80
CA ASN A 48 0.95 -17.75 9.12
C ASN A 48 0.80 -16.21 9.06
N SER A 49 1.03 -15.51 10.18
CA SER A 49 0.95 -14.04 10.20
C SER A 49 2.07 -13.35 9.41
N GLY A 50 3.27 -13.95 9.38
CA GLY A 50 4.43 -13.39 8.69
C GLY A 50 4.26 -13.38 7.17
N ILE A 51 3.69 -14.45 6.61
CA ILE A 51 3.37 -14.56 5.18
C ILE A 51 2.39 -13.46 4.74
N LEU A 52 1.33 -13.26 5.54
CA LEU A 52 0.32 -12.23 5.29
C LEU A 52 0.97 -10.84 5.35
N TRP A 53 1.72 -10.55 6.41
CA TRP A 53 2.36 -9.24 6.57
C TRP A 53 3.41 -8.96 5.49
N ALA A 54 4.26 -9.93 5.14
CA ALA A 54 5.26 -9.77 4.08
C ALA A 54 4.60 -9.46 2.72
N SER A 55 3.49 -10.15 2.40
CA SER A 55 2.71 -9.87 1.19
C SER A 55 2.13 -8.44 1.22
N ILE A 56 1.55 -8.02 2.35
CA ILE A 56 1.00 -6.65 2.50
C ILE A 56 2.09 -5.58 2.40
N LEU A 57 3.26 -5.77 3.00
CA LEU A 57 4.38 -4.84 2.91
C LEU A 57 4.82 -4.65 1.46
N LEU A 58 5.11 -5.75 0.76
CA LEU A 58 5.61 -5.71 -0.61
C LEU A 58 4.58 -5.11 -1.57
N THR A 59 3.34 -5.57 -1.49
CA THR A 59 2.26 -5.13 -2.39
C THR A 59 1.80 -3.70 -2.09
N GLY A 60 1.73 -3.34 -0.82
CA GLY A 60 1.33 -2.02 -0.35
C GLY A 60 2.36 -0.94 -0.68
N LEU A 61 3.65 -1.21 -0.44
CA LEU A 61 4.72 -0.31 -0.86
C LEU A 61 4.76 -0.16 -2.39
N GLY A 62 4.56 -1.26 -3.13
CA GLY A 62 4.41 -1.22 -4.58
C GLY A 62 3.26 -0.30 -5.04
N LEU A 63 2.11 -0.37 -4.37
CA LEU A 63 0.96 0.48 -4.69
C LEU A 63 1.26 1.97 -4.44
N VAL A 64 1.79 2.30 -3.26
CA VAL A 64 2.07 3.70 -2.87
C VAL A 64 3.13 4.32 -3.78
N THR A 65 4.17 3.56 -4.12
CA THR A 65 5.22 4.02 -5.03
C THR A 65 4.68 4.26 -6.43
N HIS A 66 3.87 3.34 -6.98
CA HIS A 66 3.20 3.50 -8.27
C HIS A 66 2.32 4.76 -8.35
N ILE A 67 1.57 5.07 -7.28
CA ILE A 67 0.74 6.28 -7.22
C ILE A 67 1.60 7.54 -7.32
N SER A 68 2.66 7.62 -6.52
CA SER A 68 3.52 8.81 -6.44
C SER A 68 4.25 9.10 -7.75
N THR A 69 4.70 8.06 -8.42
CA THR A 69 5.51 8.18 -9.63
C THR A 69 4.67 8.45 -10.86
N ARG A 70 3.47 7.89 -10.95
CA ARG A 70 2.47 8.31 -11.93
C ARG A 70 2.16 9.80 -11.83
N GLU A 71 2.09 10.35 -10.61
CA GLU A 71 1.90 11.80 -10.43
C GLU A 71 3.12 12.61 -10.85
N SER A 72 4.32 12.07 -10.62
CA SER A 72 5.60 12.68 -11.03
C SER A 72 5.71 12.72 -12.55
N GLU A 73 5.46 11.60 -13.23
CA GLU A 73 5.49 11.49 -14.70
C GLU A 73 4.47 12.39 -15.39
N ARG A 74 3.31 12.61 -14.76
CA ARG A 74 2.27 13.53 -15.27
C ARG A 74 2.52 15.00 -14.93
N GLY A 75 3.62 15.33 -14.25
CA GLY A 75 3.92 16.70 -13.79
C GLY A 75 2.89 17.26 -12.79
N THR A 76 2.02 16.41 -12.24
CA THR A 76 0.94 16.85 -11.34
C THR A 76 1.49 17.35 -10.02
N VAL A 77 2.63 16.80 -9.59
CA VAL A 77 3.34 17.22 -8.36
C VAL A 77 3.76 18.69 -8.44
N ASP A 78 4.22 19.16 -9.60
CA ASP A 78 4.69 20.54 -9.75
C ASP A 78 3.52 21.52 -9.88
N LEU A 79 2.42 21.11 -10.53
CA LEU A 79 1.17 21.87 -10.54
C LEU A 79 0.57 22.02 -9.14
N LEU A 80 0.64 20.99 -8.30
CA LEU A 80 0.15 21.03 -6.91
C LEU A 80 0.99 21.94 -6.01
N LYS A 81 2.29 22.11 -6.29
CA LYS A 81 3.15 23.06 -5.55
C LYS A 81 2.84 24.53 -5.88
N LEU A 82 2.31 24.79 -7.08
CA LEU A 82 1.92 26.13 -7.53
C LEU A 82 0.51 26.52 -7.03
N ALA A 83 -0.30 25.55 -6.61
CA ALA A 83 -1.61 25.81 -6.02
C ALA A 83 -1.48 26.42 -4.61
N PRO A 84 -2.44 27.26 -4.16
CA PRO A 84 -2.44 27.87 -2.83
C PRO A 84 -2.84 26.86 -1.74
N ILE A 85 -2.05 25.78 -1.61
CA ILE A 85 -2.27 24.68 -0.66
C ILE A 85 -1.04 24.58 0.24
N THR A 86 -1.26 24.44 1.55
CA THR A 86 -0.14 24.27 2.49
C THR A 86 0.49 22.88 2.35
N ARG A 87 1.81 22.77 2.58
CA ARG A 87 2.54 21.49 2.48
C ARG A 87 1.94 20.39 3.37
N TYR A 88 1.42 20.78 4.53
CA TYR A 88 0.73 19.88 5.46
C TYR A 88 -0.56 19.28 4.86
N GLN A 89 -1.39 20.10 4.21
CA GLN A 89 -2.63 19.65 3.57
C GLN A 89 -2.35 18.74 2.37
N LEU A 90 -1.27 19.00 1.63
CA LEU A 90 -0.83 18.14 0.53
C LEU A 90 -0.42 16.75 1.05
N PHE A 91 0.38 16.71 2.11
CA PHE A 91 0.81 15.45 2.73
C PHE A 91 -0.37 14.65 3.26
N LEU A 92 -1.25 15.28 4.06
CA LEU A 92 -2.42 14.60 4.64
C LEU A 92 -3.37 14.06 3.57
N GLY A 93 -3.68 14.85 2.54
CA GLY A 93 -4.59 14.39 1.51
C GLY A 93 -4.03 13.22 0.70
N ARG A 94 -2.71 13.21 0.43
CA ARG A 94 -2.03 12.06 -0.20
C ARG A 94 -2.04 10.84 0.70
N MET A 95 -1.60 10.98 1.95
CA MET A 95 -1.56 9.89 2.93
C MET A 95 -2.94 9.25 3.13
N ILE A 96 -4.00 10.05 3.25
CA ILE A 96 -5.36 9.52 3.43
C ILE A 96 -5.86 8.87 2.14
N GLY A 97 -5.56 9.46 0.97
CA GLY A 97 -5.90 8.87 -0.34
C GLY A 97 -5.26 7.49 -0.55
N SER A 98 -3.95 7.37 -0.30
CA SER A 98 -3.23 6.09 -0.39
C SER A 98 -3.65 5.10 0.68
N LEU A 99 -3.99 5.56 1.88
CA LEU A 99 -4.48 4.70 2.97
C LEU A 99 -5.79 4.01 2.62
N VAL A 100 -6.74 4.72 2.00
CA VAL A 100 -8.01 4.11 1.57
C VAL A 100 -7.76 3.04 0.50
N LEU A 101 -6.85 3.29 -0.44
CA LEU A 101 -6.48 2.31 -1.47
C LEU A 101 -5.75 1.10 -0.87
N LEU A 102 -4.88 1.33 0.12
CA LEU A 102 -4.21 0.27 0.87
C LEU A 102 -5.19 -0.60 1.66
N TRP A 103 -6.25 -0.02 2.25
CA TRP A 103 -7.30 -0.80 2.92
C TRP A 103 -8.07 -1.69 1.95
N ILE A 104 -8.36 -1.20 0.75
CA ILE A 104 -9.00 -2.02 -0.29
C ILE A 104 -8.06 -3.17 -0.68
N LEU A 105 -6.80 -2.87 -0.96
CA LEU A 105 -5.79 -3.87 -1.32
C LEU A 105 -5.59 -4.90 -0.20
N SER A 106 -5.43 -4.47 1.04
CA SER A 106 -5.20 -5.37 2.18
C SER A 106 -6.40 -6.28 2.44
N THR A 107 -7.62 -5.77 2.22
CA THR A 107 -8.84 -6.59 2.29
C THR A 107 -8.84 -7.67 1.19
N ILE A 108 -8.46 -7.32 -0.05
CA ILE A 108 -8.33 -8.30 -1.15
C ILE A 108 -7.26 -9.35 -0.82
N THR A 109 -6.08 -8.92 -0.37
CA THR A 109 -4.97 -9.81 0.00
C THR A 109 -5.36 -10.76 1.13
N LEU A 110 -6.09 -10.28 2.14
CA LEU A 110 -6.57 -11.09 3.25
C LEU A 110 -7.56 -12.15 2.77
N VAL A 111 -8.52 -11.79 1.92
CA VAL A 111 -9.49 -12.74 1.35
C VAL A 111 -8.79 -13.85 0.58
N ILE A 112 -7.82 -13.49 -0.28
CA ILE A 112 -7.00 -14.47 -1.02
C ILE A 112 -6.24 -15.38 -0.03
N TYR A 113 -5.62 -14.79 0.99
CA TYR A 113 -4.86 -15.53 1.99
C TYR A 113 -5.74 -16.57 2.74
N VAL A 114 -6.94 -16.18 3.17
CA VAL A 114 -7.87 -17.07 3.88
C VAL A 114 -8.29 -18.24 3.00
N ILE A 115 -8.54 -18.00 1.71
CA ILE A 115 -8.92 -19.03 0.74
C ILE A 115 -7.75 -20.02 0.49
N LEU A 116 -6.53 -19.51 0.33
CA LEU A 116 -5.35 -20.35 0.04
C LEU A 116 -4.86 -21.16 1.24
N PHE A 117 -4.87 -20.57 2.43
CA PHE A 117 -4.28 -21.16 3.64
C PHE A 117 -5.29 -21.80 4.60
N GLY A 118 -6.59 -21.71 4.31
CA GLY A 118 -7.63 -22.40 5.08
C GLY A 118 -7.85 -21.78 6.46
N ASN A 119 -8.14 -20.47 6.49
CA ASN A 119 -8.44 -19.67 7.69
C ASN A 119 -7.62 -20.04 8.96
N PRO A 120 -6.32 -19.69 8.99
CA PRO A 120 -5.48 -20.01 10.15
C PRO A 120 -5.82 -19.24 11.42
N PHE A 121 -6.69 -18.22 11.33
CA PHE A 121 -7.08 -17.37 12.46
C PHE A 121 -8.41 -17.78 13.09
N ALA A 122 -9.16 -18.70 12.48
CA ALA A 122 -10.46 -19.23 12.95
C ALA A 122 -11.40 -18.14 13.51
N GLU A 123 -11.41 -17.93 14.83
CA GLU A 123 -12.26 -16.98 15.57
C GLU A 123 -11.67 -15.55 15.66
N ASN A 124 -10.35 -15.39 15.49
CA ASN A 124 -9.65 -14.11 15.64
C ASN A 124 -9.48 -13.32 14.33
N LEU A 125 -10.20 -13.70 13.26
CA LEU A 125 -10.13 -13.04 11.96
C LEU A 125 -10.42 -11.53 12.03
N LEU A 126 -11.41 -11.14 12.85
CA LEU A 126 -11.78 -9.74 13.01
C LEU A 126 -10.64 -8.94 13.66
N LEU A 127 -10.00 -9.50 14.68
CA LEU A 127 -8.84 -8.90 15.35
C LEU A 127 -7.65 -8.79 14.38
N ALA A 128 -7.37 -9.85 13.63
CA ALA A 128 -6.31 -9.84 12.61
C ALA A 128 -6.56 -8.75 11.54
N TYR A 129 -7.81 -8.60 11.08
CA TYR A 129 -8.18 -7.55 10.14
C TYR A 129 -7.97 -6.14 10.72
N LEU A 130 -8.39 -5.90 11.96
CA LEU A 130 -8.17 -4.61 12.64
C LEU A 130 -6.69 -4.28 12.77
N ILE A 131 -5.85 -5.26 13.14
CA ILE A 131 -4.40 -5.09 13.23
C ILE A 131 -3.81 -4.72 11.87
N VAL A 132 -4.26 -5.39 10.79
CA VAL A 132 -3.84 -5.07 9.42
C VAL A 132 -4.24 -3.65 9.04
N LEU A 133 -5.47 -3.22 9.33
CA LEU A 133 -5.94 -1.86 9.03
C LEU A 133 -5.13 -0.79 9.76
N ILE A 134 -4.76 -1.04 11.02
CA ILE A 134 -3.89 -0.16 11.81
C ILE A 134 -2.49 -0.14 11.22
N GLY A 135 -1.95 -1.30 10.84
CA GLY A 135 -0.66 -1.42 10.15
C GLY A 135 -0.60 -0.64 8.83
N CYS A 136 -1.70 -0.63 8.07
CA CYS A 136 -1.82 0.16 6.84
C CYS A 136 -1.68 1.68 7.08
N ILE A 137 -1.98 2.18 8.29
CA ILE A 137 -1.78 3.60 8.63
C ILE A 137 -0.29 3.94 8.62
N GLY A 138 0.52 3.11 9.28
CA GLY A 138 1.98 3.26 9.29
C GLY A 138 2.58 3.12 7.89
N LEU A 139 2.13 2.11 7.14
CA LEU A 139 2.53 1.92 5.74
C LEU A 139 2.20 3.12 4.86
N SER A 140 1.01 3.70 5.00
CA SER A 140 0.62 4.86 4.21
C SER A 140 1.47 6.09 4.59
N ALA A 141 1.72 6.30 5.88
CA ALA A 141 2.55 7.43 6.33
C ALA A 141 3.99 7.31 5.81
N VAL A 142 4.65 6.17 6.09
CA VAL A 142 6.04 5.92 5.69
C VAL A 142 6.16 5.85 4.18
N GLY A 143 5.25 5.14 3.51
CA GLY A 143 5.24 5.03 2.05
C GLY A 143 5.05 6.37 1.37
N THR A 144 4.15 7.24 1.87
CA THR A 144 3.94 8.58 1.30
C THR A 144 5.16 9.47 1.49
N LEU A 145 5.79 9.43 2.68
CA LEU A 145 7.00 10.18 2.97
C LEU A 145 8.16 9.72 2.07
N ALA A 146 8.38 8.41 2.00
CA ALA A 146 9.45 7.81 1.24
C ALA A 146 9.26 7.98 -0.28
N ALA A 147 8.02 7.96 -0.77
CA ALA A 147 7.73 8.21 -2.18
C ALA A 147 7.87 9.69 -2.52
N SER A 148 7.55 10.62 -1.61
CA SER A 148 7.73 12.06 -1.82
C SER A 148 9.21 12.48 -1.81
N SER A 149 10.05 11.83 -1.01
CA SER A 149 11.49 12.11 -0.95
C SER A 149 12.25 11.50 -2.13
N ALA A 150 11.75 10.38 -2.67
CA ALA A 150 12.42 9.64 -3.72
C ALA A 150 12.04 10.04 -5.16
N THR A 151 10.86 10.63 -5.38
CA THR A 151 10.42 11.06 -6.73
C THR A 151 11.38 11.98 -7.50
N PRO A 152 12.22 12.84 -6.88
CA PRO A 152 13.16 13.67 -7.63
C PRO A 152 14.44 12.94 -8.11
N LEU A 153 14.70 11.71 -7.68
CA LEU A 153 15.97 11.01 -7.91
C LEU A 153 15.81 9.93 -8.99
N HIS A 154 16.67 9.93 -10.02
CA HIS A 154 16.81 8.80 -10.93
C HIS A 154 17.17 7.55 -10.10
N GLY A 155 16.27 6.55 -10.06
CA GLY A 155 16.43 5.34 -9.23
C GLY A 155 15.83 5.42 -7.81
N GLY A 156 15.10 6.49 -7.46
CA GLY A 156 14.50 6.68 -6.13
C GLY A 156 13.55 5.55 -5.67
N TRP A 157 12.95 4.82 -6.60
CA TRP A 157 12.13 3.64 -6.32
C TRP A 157 12.85 2.58 -5.48
N MET A 158 14.14 2.37 -5.74
CA MET A 158 14.97 1.44 -4.97
C MET A 158 15.19 1.96 -3.55
N ILE A 159 15.35 3.27 -3.38
CA ILE A 159 15.56 3.94 -2.09
C ILE A 159 14.30 3.83 -1.22
N THR A 160 13.11 4.04 -1.80
CA THR A 160 11.83 3.85 -1.09
C THR A 160 11.63 2.41 -0.64
N SER A 161 11.92 1.43 -1.50
CA SER A 161 11.80 0.01 -1.15
C SER A 161 12.84 -0.43 -0.11
N LEU A 162 14.07 0.10 -0.18
CA LEU A 162 15.18 -0.26 0.72
C LEU A 162 15.04 0.35 2.12
N PHE A 163 14.47 1.55 2.25
CA PHE A 163 14.28 2.20 3.57
C PHE A 163 12.95 1.83 4.24
N ALA A 164 11.90 1.55 3.47
CA ALA A 164 10.61 1.24 4.07
C ALA A 164 10.60 -0.11 4.79
N ILE A 165 11.28 -1.13 4.24
CA ILE A 165 11.31 -2.49 4.82
C ILE A 165 11.95 -2.49 6.23
N PRO A 166 13.13 -1.88 6.48
CA PRO A 166 13.75 -1.84 7.81
C PRO A 166 13.04 -0.95 8.84
N ILE A 167 12.25 0.03 8.41
CA ILE A 167 11.52 0.93 9.32
C ILE A 167 10.20 0.29 9.79
N LEU A 168 9.65 -0.63 9.00
CA LEU A 168 8.37 -1.28 9.25
C LEU A 168 8.50 -2.67 9.90
N LEU A 169 9.73 -3.16 10.07
CA LEU A 169 10.08 -4.47 10.62
C LEU A 169 10.81 -4.27 11.95
#